data_AF-A0A524ATP1-F1
#
_entry.id   AF-A0A524ATP1-F1
#
_cell.length_a   1.000
_cell.length_b   1.000
_cell.length_c   1.000
_cell.angle_alpha   90.00
_cell.angle_beta   90.00
_cell.angle_gamma   90.00
#
_symmetry.space_group_name_H-M   'P 1'
#
loop_
_entity.id
_entity.type
_entity.pdbx_description
1 polymer ?
#
loop_
_entity_poly.entity_id
_entity_poly.type
_entity_poly.pdbx_seq_one_letter_code
_entity_poly.pdbx_strand_id
1 'polypeptide(L)'
;MNLNNRGLVNYLLLPISGVFYLLSRIRKFFYQAKLLTTHTFNIDVIVVGNITVGGSGKTPVVITLVNYFKQQGKRVGVVSR
;
A
#
# COMPACT_ATOMS: atom_id res chain seq x y z
N MET A 1 -5.58 23.71 -3.74
CA MET A 1 -4.24 23.37 -3.20
C MET A 1 -3.22 23.82 -4.25
N ASN A 2 -2.55 24.94 -4.00
CA ASN A 2 -1.70 25.62 -4.98
C ASN A 2 -0.50 24.75 -5.37
N LEU A 3 -0.53 24.14 -6.55
CA LEU A 3 0.49 23.23 -7.07
C LEU A 3 1.72 23.97 -7.67
N ASN A 4 1.74 25.30 -7.59
CA ASN A 4 2.64 26.15 -8.39
C ASN A 4 3.97 26.55 -7.69
N ASN A 5 4.29 25.97 -6.53
CA ASN A 5 5.55 26.27 -5.81
C ASN A 5 6.59 25.12 -5.91
N ARG A 6 6.54 24.33 -7.00
CA ARG A 6 7.31 23.09 -7.22
C ARG A 6 8.76 23.30 -7.71
N GLY A 7 9.43 24.36 -7.28
CA GLY A 7 10.74 24.75 -7.83
C GLY A 7 11.96 24.36 -7.01
N LEU A 8 11.96 24.60 -5.69
CA LEU A 8 13.20 24.55 -4.89
C LEU A 8 13.08 23.64 -3.65
N VAL A 9 11.97 23.74 -2.91
CA VAL A 9 11.72 22.90 -1.72
C VAL A 9 11.65 21.41 -2.09
N ASN A 10 11.12 21.07 -3.26
CA ASN A 10 11.07 19.69 -3.72
C ASN A 10 12.46 19.10 -4.02
N TYR A 11 13.41 19.93 -4.48
CA TYR A 11 14.79 19.49 -4.70
C TYR A 11 15.53 19.25 -3.39
N LEU A 12 15.26 20.06 -2.36
CA LEU A 12 15.76 19.83 -0.99
C LEU A 12 15.25 18.50 -0.39
N LEU A 13 14.07 18.02 -0.82
CA LEU A 13 13.51 16.74 -0.40
C LEU A 13 14.06 15.54 -1.21
N LEU A 14 14.75 15.75 -2.34
CA LEU A 14 15.34 14.66 -3.14
C LEU A 14 16.34 13.79 -2.36
N PRO A 15 17.31 14.32 -1.58
CA PRO A 15 18.21 13.46 -0.80
C PRO A 15 17.45 12.58 0.19
N ILE A 16 16.42 13.14 0.86
CA ILE A 16 15.56 12.39 1.79
C ILE A 16 14.76 11.32 1.05
N SER A 17 14.23 11.65 -0.14
CA SER A 17 13.53 10.71 -1.02
C SER A 17 14.45 9.56 -1.46
N GLY A 18 15.71 9.87 -1.80
CA GLY A 18 16.73 8.88 -2.18
C GLY A 18 17.03 7.90 -1.04
N VAL A 19 17.21 8.39 0.19
CA VAL A 19 17.38 7.55 1.38
C VAL A 19 16.15 6.68 1.63
N PHE A 20 14.95 7.27 1.58
CA PHE A 20 13.70 6.52 1.74
C PHE A 20 13.54 5.43 0.68
N TYR A 21 13.86 5.74 -0.58
CA TYR A 21 13.82 4.79 -1.69
C TYR A 21 14.80 3.64 -1.48
N LEU A 22 16.03 3.93 -1.06
CA LEU A 22 17.04 2.92 -0.78
C LEU A 22 16.59 1.99 0.36
N LEU A 23 16.10 2.54 1.48
CA LEU A 23 15.59 1.78 2.60
C LEU A 23 14.39 0.90 2.21
N SER A 24 13.46 1.44 1.40
CA SER A 24 12.31 0.70 0.88
C SER A 24 12.74 -0.46 -0.02
N ARG A 25 13.75 -0.25 -0.88
CA ARG A 25 14.33 -1.30 -1.73
C ARG A 25 15.02 -2.39 -0.93
N ILE A 26 15.82 -2.02 0.08
CA ILE A 26 16.49 -2.97 0.98
C ILE A 26 15.45 -3.82 1.72
N ARG A 27 14.42 -3.18 2.29
CA ARG A 27 13.32 -3.89 2.95
C ARG A 27 12.62 -4.87 2.01
N LYS A 28 12.29 -4.43 0.78
CA LYS A 28 11.68 -5.29 -0.25
C LYS A 28 12.57 -6.48 -0.58
N PHE A 29 13.87 -6.26 -0.73
CA PHE A 29 14.85 -7.32 -0.98
C PHE A 29 14.85 -8.37 0.13
N PHE A 30 14.84 -7.96 1.40
CA PHE A 30 14.78 -8.90 2.52
C PHE A 30 13.50 -9.77 2.54
N TYR A 31 12.34 -9.21 2.16
CA TYR A 31 11.11 -9.99 1.99
C TYR A 31 11.20 -10.96 0.81
N GLN A 32 11.76 -10.52 -0.34
CA GLN A 32 11.93 -11.37 -1.51
C GLN A 32 12.92 -12.51 -1.27
N ALA A 33 13.99 -12.25 -0.51
CA ALA A 33 14.96 -13.24 -0.08
C ALA A 33 14.45 -14.17 1.03
N LYS A 34 13.18 -14.03 1.47
CA LYS A 34 12.55 -14.78 2.57
C LYS A 34 13.33 -14.68 3.91
N LEU A 35 14.11 -13.63 4.08
CA LEU A 35 14.88 -13.37 5.31
C LEU A 35 14.00 -12.77 6.42
N LEU A 36 12.88 -12.15 6.05
CA LEU A 36 11.87 -11.64 6.98
C LEU A 36 10.70 -12.61 7.11
N THR A 37 10.19 -12.74 8.33
CA THR A 37 9.05 -13.61 8.66
C THR A 37 7.83 -13.23 7.83
N THR A 38 7.29 -14.21 7.12
CA THR A 38 6.04 -14.10 6.37
C THR A 38 5.03 -15.06 6.98
N HIS A 39 3.83 -14.56 7.29
CA HIS A 39 2.75 -15.38 7.81
C HIS A 39 1.83 -15.81 6.67
N THR A 40 1.55 -17.10 6.59
CA THR A 40 0.58 -17.68 5.66
C THR A 40 -0.67 -18.05 6.43
N PHE A 41 -1.84 -17.82 5.83
CA PHE A 41 -3.13 -18.18 6.39
C PHE A 41 -3.77 -19.28 5.53
N ASN A 42 -4.58 -20.13 6.14
CA ASN A 42 -5.34 -21.18 5.43
C ASN A 42 -6.59 -20.64 4.70
N ILE A 43 -6.74 -19.33 4.61
CA ILE A 43 -7.85 -18.64 3.94
C ILE A 43 -7.30 -17.70 2.86
N ASP A 44 -8.12 -17.42 1.86
CA ASP A 44 -7.78 -16.46 0.82
C ASP A 44 -7.73 -15.03 1.40
N VAL A 45 -6.59 -14.37 1.23
CA VAL A 45 -6.37 -12.99 1.71
C VAL A 45 -6.15 -12.06 0.52
N ILE A 46 -6.99 -11.02 0.43
CA ILE A 46 -6.86 -9.97 -0.60
C ILE A 46 -6.41 -8.67 0.08
N VAL A 47 -5.28 -8.13 -0.36
CA VAL A 47 -4.71 -6.88 0.17
C VAL A 47 -5.02 -5.73 -0.77
N VAL A 48 -5.78 -4.72 -0.29
CA VAL A 48 -6.07 -3.49 -1.04
C VAL A 48 -5.19 -2.35 -0.50
N GLY A 49 -4.18 -1.98 -1.28
CA GLY A 49 -3.21 -0.92 -0.95
C GLY A 49 -3.19 0.23 -1.97
N ASN A 50 -2.40 1.26 -1.69
CA ASN A 50 -2.07 2.32 -2.66
C ASN A 50 -0.56 2.61 -2.64
N ILE A 51 -0.03 3.04 -3.78
CA ILE A 51 1.40 3.40 -3.94
C ILE A 51 1.67 4.82 -3.45
N THR A 52 0.67 5.70 -3.50
CA THR A 52 0.80 7.13 -3.14
C THR A 52 0.17 7.44 -1.78
N VAL A 53 0.71 8.43 -1.07
CA VAL A 53 0.09 8.97 0.13
C VAL A 53 -1.09 9.90 -0.23
N GLY A 54 -2.20 9.81 0.51
CA GLY A 54 -3.40 10.63 0.28
C GLY A 54 -4.68 9.85 -0.03
N GLY A 55 -5.76 10.57 -0.34
CA GLY A 55 -7.08 10.04 -0.69
C GLY A 55 -7.02 9.24 -1.99
N SER A 56 -6.97 7.92 -1.87
CA SER A 56 -6.59 7.01 -2.95
C SER A 56 -7.67 6.00 -3.31
N GLY A 57 -8.93 6.30 -2.97
CA GLY A 57 -10.07 5.47 -3.35
C GLY A 57 -10.08 4.06 -2.76
N LYS A 58 -9.15 3.71 -1.84
CA LYS A 58 -9.06 2.37 -1.23
C LYS A 58 -10.38 1.96 -0.59
N THR A 59 -11.03 2.87 0.13
CA THR A 59 -12.30 2.58 0.82
C THR A 59 -13.44 2.23 -0.15
N PRO A 60 -13.73 3.02 -1.21
CA PRO A 60 -14.65 2.59 -2.26
C PRO A 60 -14.31 1.21 -2.87
N VAL A 61 -13.03 0.96 -3.17
CA VAL A 61 -12.61 -0.32 -3.75
C VAL A 61 -12.87 -1.49 -2.81
N VAL A 62 -12.55 -1.35 -1.52
CA VAL A 62 -12.82 -2.38 -0.50
C VAL A 62 -14.33 -2.66 -0.42
N ILE A 63 -15.17 -1.63 -0.42
CA ILE A 63 -16.63 -1.78 -0.37
C ILE A 63 -17.13 -2.57 -1.58
N THR A 64 -16.70 -2.22 -2.80
CA THR A 64 -17.08 -2.95 -4.01
C THR A 64 -16.64 -4.41 -3.95
N LEU A 65 -15.42 -4.67 -3.47
CA LEU A 65 -14.89 -6.03 -3.36
C LEU A 65 -15.69 -6.88 -2.36
N VAL A 66 -16.01 -6.30 -1.21
CA VAL A 66 -16.83 -6.95 -0.17
C VAL A 66 -18.21 -7.28 -0.71
N ASN A 67 -18.86 -6.33 -1.39
CA ASN A 67 -20.19 -6.54 -1.98
C ASN A 67 -20.17 -7.63 -3.06
N TYR A 68 -19.15 -7.63 -3.93
CA TYR A 68 -18.99 -8.65 -4.95
C TYR A 68 -18.91 -10.06 -4.36
N PHE A 69 -18.07 -10.28 -3.34
CA PHE A 69 -17.95 -11.60 -2.71
C PHE A 69 -19.15 -11.97 -1.84
N LYS A 70 -19.81 -11.00 -1.21
CA LYS A 70 -21.09 -11.23 -0.52
C LYS A 70 -22.18 -11.70 -1.48
N GLN A 71 -22.26 -11.13 -2.69
CA GLN A 71 -23.22 -11.57 -3.73
C GLN A 71 -22.96 -13.01 -4.19
N GLN A 72 -21.72 -13.49 -4.09
CA GLN A 72 -21.35 -14.89 -4.34
C GLN A 72 -21.59 -15.81 -3.13
N GLY A 73 -22.22 -15.33 -2.06
CA GLY A 73 -22.47 -16.10 -0.85
C GLY A 73 -21.23 -16.38 0.01
N LYS A 74 -20.10 -15.70 -0.24
CA LYS A 74 -18.88 -15.87 0.55
C LYS A 74 -18.93 -15.04 1.84
N ARG A 75 -18.36 -15.59 2.91
CA ARG A 75 -18.13 -14.87 4.18
C ARG A 75 -16.86 -14.04 4.05
N VAL A 76 -16.99 -12.72 4.14
CA VAL A 76 -15.87 -11.77 3.96
C VAL A 76 -15.60 -11.05 5.27
N GLY A 77 -14.33 -10.99 5.68
CA GLY A 77 -13.84 -10.14 6.77
C GLY A 77 -13.00 -8.98 6.22
N VAL A 78 -13.09 -7.81 6.86
CA VAL A 78 -12.26 -6.65 6.51
C VAL A 78 -11.36 -6.34 7.70
N VAL A 79 -10.06 -6.24 7.45
CA VAL A 79 -9.06 -5.82 8.44
C VAL A 79 -8.54 -4.45 8.03
N SER A 80 -8.66 -3.46 8.92
CA SER A 80 -8.05 -2.15 8.75
C SER A 80 -6.85 -2.01 9.68
N ARG A 81 -5.83 -1.28 9.23
CA ARG A 81 -4.79 -0.71 10.09
C ARG A 81 -5.33 0.55 10.76
#